data_AF-V2XEY6-F1
#
_entry.id   AF-V2XEY6-F1
#
_cell.length_a   1.000
_cell.length_b   1.000
_cell.length_c   1.000
_cell.angle_alpha   90.00
_cell.angle_beta   90.00
_cell.angle_gamma   90.00
#
_symmetry.space_group_name_H-M   'P 1'
#
loop_
_entity.id
_entity.type
_entity.pdbx_description
1 polymer ?
#
loop_
_entity_poly.entity_id
_entity_poly.type
_entity_poly.pdbx_seq_one_letter_code
_entity_poly.pdbx_strand_id
1 'polypeptide(L)'
;MVKEGDIYAKLHQADFSHIPHVVAHGDGSPGTPLQSTISSSRPSLVTTDEDGERPFTHHHIIFREVGRPLVKFSTTWELVNSMKDAMAAHQEAYTEARILHRDISAGNILISDDGKEGYLIDWDFSKEATDDIETPRQPERTGTWQFMSATLLLGKSSHHTRADDLESFFYVLCWVTLKLGPHRLPKAATAQLIQRWFDYAIAVDGDISGGQNKWAGVQARHMARNAQLSPGPLRDLIVDFEDLVAVRYEREPSALKRKTHEKNIARTTYDEEELSTMEVWSYDKRKERIEDWNWIYGRFCRAAEDPAQLNDPPFDHAAQTMGVVTIGHGRGGSRKRTGDHSASASKSSKKPRNSGGHS
;
A
#
# COMPACT_ATOMS: atom_id res chain seq x y z
N MET A 1 -8.26 20.96 6.69
CA MET A 1 -8.12 19.56 6.26
C MET A 1 -9.47 18.92 6.48
N VAL A 2 -10.03 18.24 5.48
CA VAL A 2 -11.26 17.45 5.66
C VAL A 2 -10.92 16.30 6.61
N LYS A 3 -11.79 15.98 7.56
CA LYS A 3 -11.53 14.86 8.48
C LYS A 3 -11.85 13.55 7.78
N GLU A 4 -11.10 12.49 8.04
CA GLU A 4 -11.34 11.17 7.43
C GLU A 4 -12.78 10.67 7.66
N GLY A 5 -13.39 10.94 8.83
CA GLY A 5 -14.80 10.56 9.06
C GLY A 5 -15.79 11.17 8.05
N ASP A 6 -15.52 12.40 7.58
CA ASP A 6 -16.34 13.05 6.55
C ASP A 6 -16.15 12.39 5.17
N ILE A 7 -14.97 11.81 4.92
CA ILE A 7 -14.70 11.04 3.70
C ILE A 7 -15.51 9.74 3.71
N TYR A 8 -15.52 9.00 4.82
CA TYR A 8 -16.36 7.81 4.95
C TYR A 8 -17.84 8.13 4.78
N ALA A 9 -18.31 9.29 5.27
CA ALA A 9 -19.69 9.71 5.06
C ALA A 9 -20.03 9.91 3.56
N LYS A 10 -19.07 10.38 2.75
CA LYS A 10 -19.23 10.43 1.28
C LYS A 10 -19.20 9.04 0.66
N LEU A 11 -18.28 8.18 1.11
CA LEU A 11 -18.13 6.82 0.59
C LEU A 11 -19.38 5.96 0.90
N HIS A 12 -20.02 6.10 2.06
CA HIS A 12 -21.22 5.31 2.38
C HIS A 12 -22.52 5.82 1.76
N GLN A 13 -22.55 7.01 1.14
CA GLN A 13 -23.76 7.49 0.45
C GLN A 13 -24.19 6.60 -0.72
N ALA A 14 -23.29 5.76 -1.22
CA ALA A 14 -23.54 4.90 -2.36
C ALA A 14 -23.31 3.40 -2.07
N ASP A 15 -23.40 2.99 -0.79
CA ASP A 15 -23.39 1.59 -0.33
C ASP A 15 -22.23 0.74 -0.88
N PHE A 16 -21.03 1.32 -0.85
CA PHE A 16 -19.83 0.70 -1.42
C PHE A 16 -19.40 -0.57 -0.69
N SER A 17 -19.02 -1.57 -1.47
CA SER A 17 -18.49 -2.83 -0.97
C SER A 17 -17.04 -2.63 -0.51
N HIS A 18 -16.62 -3.39 0.50
CA HIS A 18 -15.22 -3.43 0.97
C HIS A 18 -14.67 -2.11 1.58
N ILE A 19 -15.54 -1.16 1.91
CA ILE A 19 -15.23 0.01 2.73
C ILE A 19 -15.90 -0.18 4.10
N PRO A 20 -15.16 -0.21 5.22
CA PRO A 20 -15.75 -0.47 6.53
C PRO A 20 -16.73 0.62 6.96
N HIS A 21 -17.82 0.19 7.59
CA HIS A 21 -18.89 1.05 8.07
C HIS A 21 -18.45 1.79 9.33
N VAL A 22 -18.47 3.12 9.26
CA VAL A 22 -18.20 3.97 10.42
C VAL A 22 -19.38 3.93 11.39
N VAL A 23 -19.15 3.42 12.59
CA VAL A 23 -20.11 3.40 13.71
C VAL A 23 -20.07 4.73 14.46
N ALA A 24 -18.87 5.29 14.64
CA ALA A 24 -18.66 6.57 15.30
C ALA A 24 -17.32 7.18 14.88
N HIS A 25 -17.24 8.50 14.84
CA HIS A 25 -15.98 9.23 14.71
C HIS A 25 -16.05 10.56 15.46
N GLY A 26 -14.91 11.11 15.85
CA GLY A 26 -14.86 12.42 16.49
C GLY A 26 -13.53 12.75 17.15
N ASP A 27 -13.42 14.00 17.60
CA ASP A 27 -12.26 14.47 18.36
C ASP A 27 -12.41 14.08 19.83
N GLY A 28 -11.36 13.50 20.41
CA GLY A 28 -11.24 13.28 21.85
C GLY A 28 -11.16 14.63 22.56
N SER A 29 -12.08 14.86 23.50
CA SER A 29 -12.03 16.06 24.34
C SER A 29 -10.79 16.01 25.25
N PRO A 30 -10.01 17.11 25.34
CA PRO A 30 -8.91 17.20 26.31
C PRO A 30 -9.41 16.90 27.72
N GLY A 31 -8.78 15.93 28.41
CA GLY A 31 -9.14 15.59 29.80
C GLY A 31 -10.11 14.42 29.98
N THR A 32 -10.45 13.68 28.92
CA THR A 32 -11.15 12.39 29.08
C THR A 32 -10.16 11.28 29.48
N PRO A 33 -10.50 10.34 30.39
CA PRO A 33 -9.57 9.32 30.87
C PRO A 33 -9.11 8.32 29.80
N LEU A 34 -9.76 8.31 28.64
CA LEU A 34 -9.60 7.27 27.63
C LEU A 34 -8.46 7.52 26.64
N GLN A 35 -7.99 8.77 26.46
CA GLN A 35 -6.83 9.07 25.61
C GLN A 35 -6.29 10.50 25.90
N SER A 36 -5.14 10.59 26.55
CA SER A 36 -4.35 11.84 26.67
C SER A 36 -3.02 11.69 25.94
N THR A 37 -2.67 12.64 25.06
CA THR A 37 -1.36 12.68 24.39
C THR A 37 -0.27 12.86 25.45
N ILE A 38 0.80 12.04 25.43
CA ILE A 38 1.89 12.10 26.45
C ILE A 38 2.54 13.50 26.53
N SER A 39 2.49 14.29 25.46
CA SER A 39 2.93 15.69 25.47
C SER A 39 2.20 16.55 26.51
N SER A 40 0.94 16.25 26.84
CA SER A 40 0.18 17.00 27.85
C SER A 40 0.61 16.67 29.30
N SER A 41 1.32 15.56 29.53
CA SER A 41 1.77 15.15 30.88
C SER A 41 3.25 15.42 31.15
N ARG A 42 4.02 15.87 30.15
CA ARG A 42 5.46 16.21 30.31
C ARG A 42 5.86 17.50 29.57
N PRO A 43 5.47 18.69 30.09
CA PRO A 43 5.84 19.97 29.51
C PRO A 43 7.36 20.20 29.43
N SER A 44 8.14 19.55 30.30
CA SER A 44 9.59 19.74 30.43
C SER A 44 10.45 19.05 29.37
N LEU A 45 9.85 18.24 28.47
CA LEU A 45 10.56 17.58 27.37
C LEU A 45 10.30 18.25 26.00
N VAL A 46 9.53 19.34 25.99
CA VAL A 46 9.20 20.09 24.78
C VAL A 46 10.10 21.32 24.73
N THR A 47 11.06 21.34 23.80
CA THR A 47 11.77 22.57 23.46
C THR A 47 10.78 23.49 22.76
N THR A 48 10.51 24.64 23.36
CA THR A 48 9.60 25.64 22.81
C THR A 48 10.25 26.28 21.59
N ASP A 49 9.74 25.97 20.40
CA ASP A 49 9.96 26.82 19.22
C ASP A 49 8.94 27.97 19.25
N GLU A 50 9.31 29.13 18.70
CA GLU A 50 8.60 30.43 18.84
C GLU A 50 7.20 30.50 18.18
N ASP A 51 6.77 29.44 17.50
CA ASP A 51 5.47 29.36 16.83
C ASP A 51 4.48 28.52 17.67
N GLY A 52 3.66 29.22 18.48
CA GLY A 52 2.72 28.65 19.45
C GLY A 52 2.04 27.34 19.02
N GLU A 53 2.20 26.29 19.83
CA GLU A 53 1.70 24.95 19.53
C GLU A 53 0.16 24.92 19.46
N ARG A 54 -0.37 24.35 18.36
CA ARG A 54 -1.73 23.81 18.32
C ARG A 54 -1.70 22.46 19.04
N PRO A 55 -2.40 22.26 20.16
CA PRO A 55 -2.40 20.97 20.83
C PRO A 55 -2.92 19.88 19.89
N PHE A 56 -2.14 18.81 19.71
CA PHE A 56 -2.58 17.64 18.96
C PHE A 56 -3.83 17.05 19.62
N THR A 57 -4.96 17.18 18.94
CA THR A 57 -6.23 16.58 19.34
C THR A 57 -6.32 15.18 18.74
N HIS A 58 -6.58 14.17 19.56
CA HIS A 58 -6.73 12.80 19.08
C HIS A 58 -8.07 12.68 18.35
N HIS A 59 -8.07 12.30 17.09
CA HIS A 59 -9.28 11.93 16.36
C HIS A 59 -9.43 10.41 16.39
N HIS A 60 -10.64 9.90 16.59
CA HIS A 60 -10.93 8.47 16.57
C HIS A 60 -11.99 8.16 15.51
N ILE A 61 -11.89 6.97 14.92
CA ILE A 61 -12.91 6.37 14.06
C ILE A 61 -13.09 4.93 14.53
N ILE A 62 -14.35 4.49 14.63
CA ILE A 62 -14.73 3.15 15.03
C ILE A 62 -15.46 2.51 13.85
N PHE A 63 -14.89 1.42 13.33
CA PHE A 63 -15.50 0.63 12.27
C PHE A 63 -16.31 -0.52 12.84
N ARG A 64 -17.37 -0.92 12.14
CA ARG A 64 -18.17 -2.10 12.47
C ARG A 64 -17.39 -3.38 12.15
N GLU A 65 -16.76 -3.40 10.98
CA GLU A 65 -15.95 -4.51 10.50
C GLU A 65 -14.61 -4.52 11.23
N VAL A 66 -14.21 -5.71 11.70
CA VAL A 66 -12.93 -5.95 12.34
C VAL A 66 -12.11 -6.84 11.42
N GLY A 67 -10.82 -6.51 11.31
CA GLY A 67 -9.90 -7.29 10.50
C GLY A 67 -8.47 -7.16 10.98
N ARG A 68 -7.64 -8.05 10.45
CA ARG A 68 -6.18 -8.05 10.64
C ARG A 68 -5.48 -7.45 9.43
N PRO A 69 -4.31 -6.80 9.61
CA PRO A 69 -3.55 -6.27 8.47
C PRO A 69 -3.18 -7.34 7.46
N LEU A 70 -3.06 -6.96 6.17
CA LEU A 70 -2.74 -7.85 5.05
C LEU A 70 -1.52 -8.74 5.31
N VAL A 71 -0.50 -8.21 5.98
CA VAL A 71 0.74 -8.93 6.34
C VAL A 71 0.52 -10.13 7.29
N LYS A 72 -0.68 -10.30 7.84
CA LYS A 72 -1.04 -11.44 8.68
C LYS A 72 -1.80 -12.53 7.92
N PHE A 73 -1.84 -12.49 6.59
CA PHE A 73 -2.51 -13.52 5.77
C PHE A 73 -2.07 -14.94 6.15
N SER A 74 -3.00 -15.90 6.09
CA SER A 74 -2.78 -17.30 6.41
C SER A 74 -2.58 -18.18 5.18
N THR A 75 -3.08 -17.73 4.02
CA THR A 75 -2.85 -18.37 2.73
C THR A 75 -2.63 -17.32 1.65
N THR A 76 -1.93 -17.68 0.59
CA THR A 76 -1.75 -16.79 -0.57
C THR A 76 -3.10 -16.39 -1.18
N TRP A 77 -4.13 -17.23 -1.04
CA TRP A 77 -5.49 -16.92 -1.43
C TRP A 77 -6.05 -15.74 -0.64
N GLU A 78 -5.88 -15.70 0.69
CA GLU A 78 -6.31 -14.54 1.50
C GLU A 78 -5.61 -13.25 1.06
N LEU A 79 -4.31 -13.32 0.73
CA LEU A 79 -3.56 -12.18 0.19
C LEU A 79 -4.18 -11.69 -1.13
N VAL A 80 -4.38 -12.58 -2.10
CA VAL A 80 -4.92 -12.24 -3.41
C VAL A 80 -6.37 -11.76 -3.31
N ASN A 81 -7.19 -12.42 -2.51
CA ASN A 81 -8.60 -12.09 -2.33
C ASN A 81 -8.78 -10.74 -1.61
N SER A 82 -7.98 -10.45 -0.58
CA SER A 82 -8.08 -9.16 0.12
C SER A 82 -7.56 -8.00 -0.73
N MET A 83 -6.53 -8.24 -1.55
CA MET A 83 -6.07 -7.27 -2.56
C MET A 83 -7.15 -7.00 -3.60
N LYS A 84 -7.83 -8.04 -4.09
CA LYS A 84 -8.95 -7.95 -5.02
C LYS A 84 -10.07 -7.07 -4.43
N ASP A 85 -10.50 -7.35 -3.20
CA ASP A 85 -11.56 -6.60 -2.51
C ASP A 85 -11.16 -5.13 -2.28
N ALA A 86 -9.92 -4.86 -1.86
CA ALA A 86 -9.42 -3.49 -1.71
C ALA A 86 -9.33 -2.72 -3.03
N MET A 87 -8.98 -3.39 -4.14
CA MET A 87 -9.02 -2.79 -5.48
C MET A 87 -10.44 -2.45 -5.92
N ALA A 88 -11.44 -3.27 -5.55
CA ALA A 88 -12.85 -2.96 -5.80
C ALA A 88 -13.29 -1.71 -5.02
N ALA A 89 -13.00 -1.66 -3.72
CA ALA A 89 -13.29 -0.50 -2.86
C ALA A 89 -12.68 0.80 -3.42
N HIS A 90 -11.42 0.76 -3.86
CA HIS A 90 -10.78 1.91 -4.50
C HIS A 90 -11.47 2.30 -5.81
N GLN A 91 -11.81 1.33 -6.65
CA GLN A 91 -12.44 1.58 -7.94
C GLN A 91 -13.84 2.18 -7.80
N GLU A 92 -14.63 1.70 -6.85
CA GLU A 92 -15.94 2.27 -6.52
C GLU A 92 -15.80 3.71 -6.02
N ALA A 93 -14.90 3.96 -5.06
CA ALA A 93 -14.63 5.30 -4.54
C ALA A 93 -14.20 6.29 -5.65
N TYR A 94 -13.39 5.85 -6.61
CA TYR A 94 -12.99 6.69 -7.73
C TYR A 94 -14.12 6.90 -8.74
N THR A 95 -14.88 5.86 -9.08
CA THR A 95 -15.92 5.93 -10.13
C THR A 95 -17.10 6.79 -9.68
N GLU A 96 -17.53 6.60 -8.44
CA GLU A 96 -18.77 7.17 -7.92
C GLU A 96 -18.55 8.51 -7.20
N ALA A 97 -17.40 8.69 -6.55
CA ALA A 97 -17.09 9.90 -5.77
C ALA A 97 -15.86 10.67 -6.28
N ARG A 98 -15.17 10.20 -7.32
CA ARG A 98 -13.90 10.77 -7.82
C ARG A 98 -12.83 10.87 -6.72
N ILE A 99 -12.81 9.97 -5.75
CA ILE A 99 -11.84 10.01 -4.64
C ILE A 99 -10.62 9.14 -4.97
N LEU A 100 -9.43 9.71 -4.82
CA LEU A 100 -8.14 9.00 -4.77
C LEU A 100 -7.79 8.70 -3.31
N HIS A 101 -7.17 7.55 -3.05
CA HIS A 101 -6.78 7.16 -1.70
C HIS A 101 -5.43 7.74 -1.29
N ARG A 102 -4.43 7.70 -2.18
CA ARG A 102 -3.11 8.30 -2.03
C ARG A 102 -2.19 7.74 -0.94
N ASP A 103 -2.61 6.69 -0.26
CA ASP A 103 -1.79 5.96 0.72
C ASP A 103 -2.15 4.46 0.76
N ILE A 104 -2.27 3.86 -0.41
CA ILE A 104 -2.41 2.40 -0.52
C ILE A 104 -1.15 1.76 0.05
N SER A 105 -1.32 0.99 1.13
CA SER A 105 -0.23 0.34 1.85
C SER A 105 -0.66 -1.02 2.38
N ALA A 106 0.30 -1.90 2.68
CA ALA A 106 0.00 -3.20 3.28
C ALA A 106 -0.65 -3.11 4.68
N GLY A 107 -0.54 -1.95 5.35
CA GLY A 107 -1.19 -1.69 6.63
C GLY A 107 -2.63 -1.20 6.51
N ASN A 108 -2.99 -0.67 5.33
CA ASN A 108 -4.28 -0.05 5.06
C ASN A 108 -5.25 -1.00 4.34
N ILE A 109 -4.81 -2.23 4.07
CA ILE A 109 -5.64 -3.32 3.58
C ILE A 109 -5.83 -4.31 4.73
N LEU A 110 -7.07 -4.53 5.11
CA LEU A 110 -7.46 -5.49 6.14
C LEU A 110 -7.99 -6.78 5.52
N ILE A 111 -7.80 -7.86 6.26
CA ILE A 111 -8.42 -9.16 6.04
C ILE A 111 -9.43 -9.35 7.16
N SER A 112 -10.67 -9.65 6.82
CA SER A 112 -11.71 -10.07 7.77
C SER A 112 -11.25 -11.21 8.68
N ASP A 113 -11.85 -11.32 9.85
CA ASP A 113 -11.50 -12.34 10.83
C ASP A 113 -11.66 -13.78 10.30
N ASP A 114 -12.64 -14.03 9.43
CA ASP A 114 -12.85 -15.34 8.80
C ASP A 114 -12.03 -15.55 7.51
N GLY A 115 -11.25 -14.55 7.09
CA GLY A 115 -10.35 -14.60 5.95
C GLY A 115 -11.02 -14.44 4.58
N LYS A 116 -12.34 -14.23 4.50
CA LYS A 116 -13.09 -14.31 3.23
C LYS A 116 -13.29 -12.97 2.52
N GLU A 117 -13.16 -11.87 3.25
CA GLU A 117 -13.31 -10.51 2.74
C GLU A 117 -12.07 -9.67 3.06
N GLY A 118 -11.77 -8.72 2.18
CA GLY A 118 -10.83 -7.64 2.41
C GLY A 118 -11.52 -6.28 2.55
N TYR A 119 -10.84 -5.34 3.21
CA TYR A 119 -11.30 -3.96 3.36
C TYR A 119 -10.18 -2.95 3.15
N LEU A 120 -10.51 -1.81 2.56
CA LEU A 120 -9.58 -0.67 2.40
C LEU A 120 -9.92 0.44 3.42
N ILE A 121 -8.94 0.80 4.25
CA ILE A 121 -9.06 1.79 5.33
C ILE A 121 -8.03 2.92 5.18
N ASP A 122 -8.04 3.88 6.10
CA ASP A 122 -7.07 4.97 6.20
C ASP A 122 -7.15 5.96 5.02
N TRP A 123 -8.30 6.62 4.92
CA TRP A 123 -8.59 7.61 3.87
C TRP A 123 -8.16 9.03 4.26
N ASP A 124 -7.30 9.18 5.27
CA ASP A 124 -6.80 10.48 5.77
C ASP A 124 -6.05 11.29 4.69
N PHE A 125 -5.34 10.61 3.78
CA PHE A 125 -4.64 11.25 2.65
C PHE A 125 -5.48 11.42 1.39
N SER A 126 -6.74 10.96 1.43
CA SER A 126 -7.60 10.94 0.26
C SER A 126 -7.89 12.35 -0.28
N LYS A 127 -8.20 12.41 -1.58
CA LYS A 127 -8.50 13.68 -2.25
C LYS A 127 -9.40 13.44 -3.44
N GLU A 128 -10.32 14.36 -3.67
CA GLU A 128 -11.08 14.40 -4.91
C GLU A 128 -10.13 14.64 -6.09
N ALA A 129 -10.24 13.81 -7.11
CA ALA A 129 -9.57 13.96 -8.38
C ALA A 129 -10.18 15.16 -9.10
N THR A 130 -9.50 16.30 -9.01
CA THR A 130 -9.86 17.51 -9.76
C THR A 130 -9.12 17.53 -11.08
N ASP A 131 -9.80 17.90 -12.17
CA ASP A 131 -9.19 18.12 -13.49
C ASP A 131 -8.29 19.38 -13.53
N ASP A 132 -8.30 20.19 -12.45
CA ASP A 132 -7.56 21.45 -12.35
C ASP A 132 -6.05 21.23 -12.12
N ILE A 133 -5.30 21.25 -13.22
CA ILE A 133 -3.82 21.27 -13.27
C ILE A 133 -3.26 22.67 -12.86
N GLU A 134 -4.10 23.69 -12.73
CA GLU A 134 -3.67 25.11 -12.74
C GLU A 134 -3.21 25.71 -11.40
N THR A 135 -3.17 24.96 -10.30
CA THR A 135 -2.59 25.52 -9.07
C THR A 135 -1.19 24.96 -8.84
N PRO A 136 -0.14 25.81 -8.67
CA PRO A 136 1.16 25.37 -8.19
C PRO A 136 1.00 24.92 -6.74
N ARG A 137 0.54 23.69 -6.56
CA ARG A 137 0.47 23.04 -5.26
C ARG A 137 1.87 22.54 -4.93
N GLN A 138 2.24 22.64 -3.66
CA GLN A 138 3.47 22.00 -3.20
C GLN A 138 3.47 20.53 -3.63
N PRO A 139 4.62 19.94 -4.00
CA PRO A 139 4.67 18.51 -4.33
C PRO A 139 4.14 17.72 -3.13
N GLU A 140 2.91 17.22 -3.23
CA GLU A 140 2.26 16.45 -2.18
C GLU A 140 2.82 15.01 -2.24
N ARG A 141 4.10 14.84 -1.87
CA ARG A 141 4.71 13.52 -1.61
C ARG A 141 4.15 12.97 -0.29
N THR A 142 2.85 12.72 -0.27
CA THR A 142 2.12 12.08 0.82
C THR A 142 1.99 10.59 0.53
N GLY A 143 2.01 9.77 1.57
CA GLY A 143 1.85 8.32 1.47
C GLY A 143 3.11 7.54 1.84
N THR A 144 2.96 6.23 1.94
CA THR A 144 3.99 5.32 2.44
C THR A 144 5.09 5.11 1.40
N TRP A 145 6.34 5.49 1.75
CA TRP A 145 7.51 5.46 0.87
C TRP A 145 7.67 4.17 0.05
N GLN A 146 7.53 3.01 0.71
CA GLN A 146 7.67 1.71 0.05
C GLN A 146 6.68 1.49 -1.09
N PHE A 147 5.48 2.08 -1.01
CA PHE A 147 4.39 1.82 -1.96
C PHE A 147 4.13 2.99 -2.92
N MET A 148 4.78 4.13 -2.72
CA MET A 148 4.67 5.28 -3.62
C MET A 148 5.22 4.95 -5.03
N SER A 149 4.57 5.49 -6.07
CA SER A 149 5.00 5.32 -7.47
C SER A 149 6.39 5.87 -7.74
N ALA A 150 7.10 5.32 -8.73
CA ALA A 150 8.43 5.83 -9.07
C ALA A 150 8.40 7.29 -9.58
N THR A 151 7.32 7.69 -10.28
CA THR A 151 7.11 9.07 -10.74
C THR A 151 7.06 10.07 -9.60
N LEU A 152 6.33 9.76 -8.52
CA LEU A 152 6.21 10.62 -7.34
C LEU A 152 7.52 10.66 -6.54
N LEU A 153 8.16 9.50 -6.32
CA LEU A 153 9.44 9.39 -5.61
C LEU A 153 10.58 10.15 -6.30
N LEU A 154 10.59 10.19 -7.63
CA LEU A 154 11.56 10.94 -8.43
C LEU A 154 11.21 12.43 -8.54
N GLY A 155 10.05 12.87 -8.04
CA GLY A 155 9.55 14.24 -8.24
C GLY A 155 9.26 14.58 -9.70
N LYS A 156 9.06 13.57 -10.57
CA LYS A 156 8.70 13.77 -11.98
C LYS A 156 7.23 14.12 -12.17
N SER A 157 6.39 13.80 -11.19
CA SER A 157 5.02 14.27 -11.09
C SER A 157 4.84 15.02 -9.77
N SER A 158 4.10 16.12 -9.82
CA SER A 158 3.61 16.85 -8.64
C SER A 158 2.17 16.45 -8.26
N HIS A 159 1.50 15.63 -9.08
CA HIS A 159 0.12 15.24 -8.91
C HIS A 159 0.00 13.72 -8.76
N HIS A 160 -0.70 13.30 -7.71
CA HIS A 160 -1.11 11.91 -7.52
C HIS A 160 -2.32 11.63 -8.39
N THR A 161 -2.25 10.57 -9.21
CA THR A 161 -3.29 10.16 -10.15
C THR A 161 -3.87 8.81 -9.75
N ARG A 162 -5.00 8.41 -10.36
CA ARG A 162 -5.56 7.06 -10.20
C ARG A 162 -4.50 5.98 -10.45
N ALA A 163 -3.73 6.13 -11.52
CA ALA A 163 -2.69 5.17 -11.88
C ALA A 163 -1.49 5.15 -10.91
N ASP A 164 -1.30 6.16 -10.06
CA ASP A 164 -0.35 6.08 -8.93
C ASP A 164 -0.88 5.16 -7.81
N ASP A 165 -2.18 5.25 -7.47
CA ASP A 165 -2.81 4.30 -6.52
C ASP A 165 -2.76 2.86 -7.06
N LEU A 166 -2.92 2.66 -8.38
CA LEU A 166 -2.76 1.35 -9.01
C LEU A 166 -1.36 0.77 -8.78
N GLU A 167 -0.35 1.61 -9.02
CA GLU A 167 1.04 1.22 -8.90
C GLU A 167 1.39 0.90 -7.44
N SER A 168 0.75 1.58 -6.49
CA SER A 168 0.85 1.23 -5.08
C SER A 168 0.29 -0.16 -4.76
N PHE A 169 -0.86 -0.56 -5.33
CA PHE A 169 -1.35 -1.94 -5.20
C PHE A 169 -0.35 -2.97 -5.75
N PHE A 170 0.27 -2.69 -6.90
CA PHE A 170 1.35 -3.52 -7.45
C PHE A 170 2.52 -3.65 -6.46
N TYR A 171 2.97 -2.55 -5.87
CA TYR A 171 4.06 -2.57 -4.89
C TYR A 171 3.68 -3.29 -3.60
N VAL A 172 2.44 -3.17 -3.12
CA VAL A 172 1.95 -3.93 -1.96
C VAL A 172 2.01 -5.43 -2.25
N LEU A 173 1.49 -5.90 -3.39
CA LEU A 173 1.53 -7.32 -3.77
C LEU A 173 2.97 -7.85 -3.81
N CYS A 174 3.88 -7.11 -4.45
CA CYS A 174 5.27 -7.51 -4.58
C CYS A 174 6.01 -7.51 -3.25
N TRP A 175 5.81 -6.47 -2.44
CA TRP A 175 6.47 -6.35 -1.14
C TRP A 175 6.01 -7.44 -0.18
N VAL A 176 4.70 -7.70 -0.08
CA VAL A 176 4.16 -8.76 0.78
C VAL A 176 4.64 -10.13 0.28
N THR A 177 4.68 -10.35 -1.03
CA THR A 177 5.20 -11.60 -1.62
C THR A 177 6.68 -11.82 -1.28
N LEU A 178 7.53 -10.80 -1.38
CA LEU A 178 8.95 -10.90 -1.01
C LEU A 178 9.17 -11.01 0.50
N LYS A 179 8.28 -10.40 1.29
CA LYS A 179 8.41 -10.37 2.75
C LYS A 179 7.80 -11.57 3.43
N LEU A 180 6.85 -12.27 2.83
CA LEU A 180 5.98 -13.26 3.48
C LEU A 180 5.46 -14.34 2.53
N GLY A 181 5.52 -14.15 1.21
CA GLY A 181 4.94 -15.07 0.23
C GLY A 181 5.89 -16.17 -0.26
N PRO A 182 5.41 -17.05 -1.17
CA PRO A 182 6.18 -18.17 -1.70
C PRO A 182 7.17 -17.73 -2.80
N HIS A 183 8.46 -17.67 -2.46
CA HIS A 183 9.54 -17.40 -3.42
C HIS A 183 10.83 -18.15 -3.07
N ARG A 184 11.74 -18.30 -4.04
CA ARG A 184 12.95 -19.16 -3.89
C ARG A 184 14.24 -18.42 -3.53
N LEU A 185 14.13 -17.13 -3.19
CA LEU A 185 15.31 -16.32 -2.89
C LEU A 185 15.94 -16.67 -1.54
N PRO A 186 17.28 -16.77 -1.45
CA PRO A 186 17.97 -16.79 -0.17
C PRO A 186 17.73 -15.49 0.61
N LYS A 187 17.67 -15.59 1.95
CA LYS A 187 17.53 -14.46 2.90
C LYS A 187 18.22 -13.16 2.48
N ALA A 188 19.53 -13.26 2.21
CA ALA A 188 20.35 -12.11 1.87
C ALA A 188 19.94 -11.46 0.54
N ALA A 189 19.59 -12.28 -0.46
CA ALA A 189 19.11 -11.79 -1.74
C ALA A 189 17.73 -11.13 -1.61
N THR A 190 16.83 -11.71 -0.80
CA THR A 190 15.52 -11.11 -0.47
C THR A 190 15.68 -9.75 0.19
N ALA A 191 16.52 -9.65 1.22
CA ALA A 191 16.79 -8.40 1.92
C ALA A 191 17.40 -7.33 1.00
N GLN A 192 18.35 -7.72 0.14
CA GLN A 192 18.93 -6.81 -0.86
C GLN A 192 17.91 -6.33 -1.89
N LEU A 193 17.00 -7.22 -2.33
CA LEU A 193 15.97 -6.87 -3.30
C LEU A 193 14.95 -5.91 -2.68
N ILE A 194 14.49 -6.19 -1.46
CA ILE A 194 13.61 -5.31 -0.69
C ILE A 194 14.28 -3.95 -0.48
N GLN A 195 15.53 -3.93 -0.02
CA GLN A 195 16.26 -2.68 0.18
C GLN A 195 16.35 -1.88 -1.12
N ARG A 196 16.68 -2.53 -2.23
CA ARG A 196 16.87 -1.85 -3.52
C ARG A 196 15.58 -1.27 -4.07
N TRP A 197 14.48 -2.02 -4.01
CA TRP A 197 13.21 -1.64 -4.64
C TRP A 197 12.32 -0.77 -3.75
N PHE A 198 12.27 -1.04 -2.44
CA PHE A 198 11.24 -0.46 -1.57
C PHE A 198 11.81 0.52 -0.54
N ASP A 199 12.97 0.22 0.05
CA ASP A 199 13.51 1.01 1.15
C ASP A 199 14.65 1.97 0.73
N TYR A 200 15.13 1.90 -0.51
CA TYR A 200 16.20 2.77 -1.01
C TYR A 200 15.73 4.22 -1.09
N ALA A 201 16.42 5.09 -0.36
CA ALA A 201 16.23 6.53 -0.35
C ALA A 201 17.59 7.23 -0.22
N ILE A 202 17.74 8.39 -0.84
CA ILE A 202 18.88 9.28 -0.65
C ILE A 202 18.34 10.63 -0.19
N ALA A 203 18.87 11.16 0.91
CA ALA A 203 18.63 12.53 1.33
C ALA A 203 19.80 13.41 0.88
N VAL A 204 19.52 14.44 0.08
CA VAL A 204 20.50 15.47 -0.31
C VAL A 204 19.93 16.81 0.11
N ASP A 205 20.65 17.57 0.94
CA ASP A 205 20.23 18.89 1.42
C ASP A 205 18.81 18.95 2.04
N GLY A 206 18.39 17.84 2.67
CA GLY A 206 17.05 17.70 3.29
C GLY A 206 15.98 17.14 2.35
N ASP A 207 16.23 17.09 1.05
CA ASP A 207 15.32 16.49 0.07
C ASP A 207 15.56 14.99 -0.06
N ILE A 208 14.55 14.20 0.31
CA ILE A 208 14.56 12.75 0.15
C ILE A 208 14.11 12.39 -1.26
N SER A 209 14.94 11.67 -2.00
CA SER A 209 14.67 11.19 -3.36
C SER A 209 14.93 9.69 -3.49
N GLY A 210 14.25 9.05 -4.43
CA GLY A 210 14.35 7.61 -4.66
C GLY A 210 13.62 7.20 -5.93
N GLY A 211 13.27 5.91 -6.04
CA GLY A 211 12.44 5.41 -7.13
C GLY A 211 13.18 5.09 -8.45
N GLN A 212 14.49 5.34 -8.57
CA GLN A 212 15.24 4.99 -9.79
C GLN A 212 15.19 3.47 -10.06
N ASN A 213 15.33 2.66 -9.01
CA ASN A 213 15.27 1.20 -9.10
C ASN A 213 13.86 0.71 -9.45
N LYS A 214 12.83 1.35 -8.91
CA LYS A 214 11.42 1.09 -9.25
C LYS A 214 11.16 1.39 -10.72
N TRP A 215 11.56 2.58 -11.19
CA TRP A 215 11.42 2.99 -12.59
C TRP A 215 12.09 1.98 -13.52
N ALA A 216 13.38 1.72 -13.33
CA ALA A 216 14.14 0.84 -14.22
C ALA A 216 13.67 -0.62 -14.13
N GLY A 217 13.32 -1.07 -12.92
CA GLY A 217 12.84 -2.42 -12.67
C GLY A 217 11.51 -2.71 -13.33
N VAL A 218 10.52 -1.83 -13.15
CA VAL A 218 9.19 -1.95 -13.74
C VAL A 218 9.23 -1.78 -15.26
N GLN A 219 9.97 -0.77 -15.76
CA GLN A 219 10.15 -0.57 -17.21
C GLN A 219 10.69 -1.84 -17.90
N ALA A 220 11.60 -2.54 -17.23
CA ALA A 220 12.23 -3.74 -17.76
C ALA A 220 11.50 -5.05 -17.37
N ARG A 221 10.39 -4.99 -16.62
CA ARG A 221 9.59 -6.14 -16.16
C ARG A 221 10.42 -7.18 -15.41
N HIS A 222 11.17 -6.71 -14.42
CA HIS A 222 12.17 -7.52 -13.73
C HIS A 222 11.67 -8.14 -12.42
N MET A 223 10.50 -7.79 -11.90
CA MET A 223 10.07 -8.20 -10.55
C MET A 223 10.01 -9.72 -10.43
N ALA A 224 9.20 -10.39 -11.25
CA ALA A 224 8.99 -11.84 -11.12
C ALA A 224 10.30 -12.63 -11.30
N ARG A 225 11.16 -12.19 -12.23
CA ARG A 225 12.48 -12.81 -12.47
C ARG A 225 13.44 -12.57 -11.31
N ASN A 226 13.52 -11.35 -10.80
CA ASN A 226 14.39 -11.00 -9.67
C ASN A 226 13.95 -11.71 -8.39
N ALA A 227 12.64 -11.86 -8.18
CA ALA A 227 12.04 -12.55 -7.05
C ALA A 227 12.13 -14.08 -7.13
N GLN A 228 12.51 -14.64 -8.29
CA GLN A 228 12.54 -16.10 -8.54
C GLN A 228 11.23 -16.79 -8.14
N LEU A 229 10.10 -16.20 -8.54
CA LEU A 229 8.77 -16.74 -8.26
C LEU A 229 8.57 -18.08 -8.97
N SER A 230 7.98 -19.04 -8.27
CA SER A 230 7.54 -20.30 -8.87
C SER A 230 6.39 -20.04 -9.86
N PRO A 231 6.25 -20.85 -10.93
CA PRO A 231 5.06 -20.84 -11.77
C PRO A 231 3.79 -21.05 -10.93
N GLY A 232 2.73 -20.29 -11.24
CA GLY A 232 1.46 -20.36 -10.53
C GLY A 232 0.71 -19.01 -10.55
N PRO A 233 -0.54 -18.97 -10.06
CA PRO A 233 -1.41 -17.80 -10.24
C PRO A 233 -0.84 -16.52 -9.62
N LEU A 234 -0.17 -16.60 -8.46
CA LEU A 234 0.46 -15.43 -7.84
C LEU A 234 1.55 -14.81 -8.73
N ARG A 235 2.41 -15.65 -9.34
CA ARG A 235 3.44 -15.18 -10.26
C ARG A 235 2.81 -14.52 -11.47
N ASP A 236 1.78 -15.14 -12.04
CA ASP A 236 1.14 -14.64 -13.25
C ASP A 236 0.45 -13.30 -12.97
N LEU A 237 -0.23 -13.16 -11.83
CA LEU A 237 -0.74 -11.87 -11.35
C LEU A 237 0.35 -10.81 -11.26
N ILE A 238 1.50 -11.11 -10.64
CA ILE A 238 2.61 -10.15 -10.53
C ILE A 238 3.16 -9.76 -11.92
N VAL A 239 3.30 -10.72 -12.84
CA VAL A 239 3.79 -10.45 -14.20
C VAL A 239 2.81 -9.58 -14.99
N ASP A 240 1.53 -9.93 -14.97
CA ASP A 240 0.48 -9.17 -15.66
C ASP A 240 0.31 -7.77 -15.09
N PHE A 241 0.41 -7.64 -13.76
CA PHE A 241 0.31 -6.36 -13.09
C PHE A 241 1.55 -5.50 -13.38
N GLU A 242 2.75 -6.08 -13.37
CA GLU A 242 3.99 -5.39 -13.75
C GLU A 242 3.93 -4.90 -15.20
N ASP A 243 3.46 -5.73 -16.14
CA ASP A 243 3.28 -5.34 -17.54
C ASP A 243 2.32 -4.17 -17.70
N LEU A 244 1.21 -4.19 -16.94
CA LEU A 244 0.25 -3.10 -16.93
C LEU A 244 0.87 -1.78 -16.46
N VAL A 245 1.56 -1.77 -15.32
CA VAL A 245 2.14 -0.53 -14.79
C VAL A 245 3.39 -0.07 -15.56
N ALA A 246 4.07 -0.96 -16.29
CA ALA A 246 5.25 -0.65 -17.09
C ALA A 246 5.00 0.41 -18.17
N VAL A 247 3.78 0.50 -18.71
CA VAL A 247 3.43 1.51 -19.73
C VAL A 247 3.64 2.95 -19.25
N ARG A 248 3.63 3.20 -17.93
CA ARG A 248 3.94 4.52 -17.33
C ARG A 248 5.39 4.95 -17.59
N TYR A 249 6.27 3.99 -17.82
CA TYR A 249 7.71 4.19 -17.97
C TYR A 249 8.20 3.95 -19.40
N GLU A 250 7.30 3.54 -20.30
CA GLU A 250 7.60 3.32 -21.70
C GLU A 250 7.64 4.63 -22.49
N ARG A 251 8.44 4.64 -23.56
CA ARG A 251 8.40 5.73 -24.53
C ARG A 251 7.22 5.52 -25.45
N GLU A 252 6.44 6.57 -25.66
CA GLU A 252 5.34 6.53 -26.61
C GLU A 252 5.85 6.21 -28.03
N PRO A 253 5.14 5.35 -28.79
CA PRO A 253 5.47 5.10 -30.19
C PRO A 253 5.48 6.39 -31.01
N SER A 254 6.51 6.56 -31.83
CA SER A 254 6.63 7.77 -32.66
C SER A 254 5.53 7.86 -33.72
N ALA A 255 5.24 9.08 -34.19
CA ALA A 255 4.26 9.31 -35.27
C ALA A 255 4.54 8.46 -36.53
N LEU A 256 5.82 8.19 -36.83
CA LEU A 256 6.20 7.31 -37.95
C LEU A 256 5.79 5.85 -37.70
N LYS A 257 6.00 5.33 -36.48
CA LYS A 257 5.56 3.99 -36.10
C LYS A 257 4.04 3.88 -36.13
N ARG A 258 3.32 4.87 -35.59
CA ARG A 258 1.85 4.95 -35.64
C ARG A 258 1.34 4.92 -37.08
N LYS A 259 1.86 5.78 -37.95
CA LYS A 259 1.50 5.81 -39.38
C LYS A 259 1.79 4.49 -40.12
N THR A 260 2.87 3.80 -39.74
CA THR A 260 3.22 2.49 -40.32
C THR A 260 2.24 1.41 -39.85
N HIS A 261 1.90 1.43 -38.57
CA HIS A 261 0.91 0.52 -37.98
C HIS A 261 -0.47 0.70 -38.64
N GLU A 262 -0.96 1.94 -38.77
CA GLU A 262 -2.23 2.26 -39.46
C GLU A 262 -2.28 1.70 -40.90
N LYS A 263 -1.18 1.86 -41.65
CA LYS A 263 -1.07 1.30 -43.00
C LYS A 263 -1.11 -0.22 -43.00
N ASN A 264 -0.51 -0.87 -42.01
CA ASN A 264 -0.49 -2.33 -41.94
C ASN A 264 -1.89 -2.88 -41.63
N ILE A 265 -2.56 -2.35 -40.61
CA ILE A 265 -3.91 -2.79 -40.21
C ILE A 265 -4.99 -2.46 -41.25
N ALA A 266 -4.75 -1.47 -42.11
CA ALA A 266 -5.65 -1.16 -43.23
C ALA A 266 -5.48 -2.12 -44.42
N ARG A 267 -4.35 -2.84 -44.51
CA ARG A 267 -4.04 -3.73 -45.64
C ARG A 267 -4.46 -5.18 -45.40
N THR A 268 -4.50 -5.59 -44.14
CA THR A 268 -4.76 -6.97 -43.72
C THR A 268 -5.55 -6.94 -42.42
N THR A 269 -6.50 -7.86 -42.28
CA THR A 269 -7.15 -8.13 -41.00
C THR A 269 -6.23 -8.97 -40.14
N TYR A 270 -5.94 -8.50 -38.94
CA TYR A 270 -5.19 -9.23 -37.92
C TYR A 270 -6.14 -9.68 -36.83
N ASP A 271 -5.89 -10.85 -36.25
CA ASP A 271 -6.51 -11.21 -34.98
C ASP A 271 -5.84 -10.50 -33.79
N GLU A 272 -6.41 -10.66 -32.59
CA GLU A 272 -5.92 -9.97 -31.40
C GLU A 272 -4.55 -10.50 -30.95
N GLU A 273 -4.25 -11.79 -31.18
CA GLU A 273 -2.96 -12.39 -30.83
C GLU A 273 -1.85 -11.80 -31.71
N GLU A 274 -2.09 -11.68 -33.01
CA GLU A 274 -1.18 -11.03 -33.95
C GLU A 274 -0.97 -9.55 -33.59
N LEU A 275 -2.06 -8.82 -33.30
CA LEU A 275 -2.00 -7.41 -32.90
C LEU A 275 -1.21 -7.21 -31.60
N SER A 276 -1.28 -8.15 -30.65
CA SER A 276 -0.58 -8.06 -29.37
C SER A 276 0.95 -7.99 -29.52
N THR A 277 1.49 -8.51 -30.63
CA THR A 277 2.92 -8.47 -30.98
C THR A 277 3.35 -7.14 -31.59
N MET A 278 2.40 -6.33 -32.07
CA MET A 278 2.69 -5.03 -32.68
C MET A 278 2.91 -3.97 -31.61
N GLU A 279 4.07 -3.30 -31.66
CA GLU A 279 4.49 -2.31 -30.66
C GLU A 279 3.43 -1.23 -30.38
N VAL A 280 2.85 -0.64 -31.44
CA VAL A 280 1.87 0.46 -31.30
C VAL A 280 0.59 -0.03 -30.62
N TRP A 281 0.01 -1.12 -31.13
CA TRP A 281 -1.22 -1.69 -30.57
C TRP A 281 -1.02 -2.12 -29.12
N SER A 282 0.09 -2.81 -28.84
CA SER A 282 0.43 -3.30 -27.51
C SER A 282 0.59 -2.14 -26.49
N TYR A 283 1.24 -1.05 -26.91
CA TYR A 283 1.35 0.16 -26.09
C TYR A 283 0.00 0.82 -25.85
N ASP A 284 -0.78 1.06 -26.91
CA ASP A 284 -2.08 1.73 -26.81
C ASP A 284 -3.07 0.90 -25.98
N LYS A 285 -3.07 -0.43 -26.12
CA LYS A 285 -3.91 -1.32 -25.32
C LYS A 285 -3.53 -1.30 -23.83
N ARG A 286 -2.23 -1.25 -23.51
CA ARG A 286 -1.78 -1.08 -22.12
C ARG A 286 -2.15 0.30 -21.57
N LYS A 287 -2.04 1.35 -22.39
CA LYS A 287 -2.48 2.71 -22.03
C LYS A 287 -3.97 2.77 -21.73
N GLU A 288 -4.80 2.10 -22.52
CA GLU A 288 -6.23 1.97 -22.23
C GLU A 288 -6.47 1.25 -20.91
N ARG A 289 -5.79 0.10 -20.70
CA ARG A 289 -5.95 -0.73 -19.48
C ARG A 289 -5.48 -0.06 -18.20
N ILE A 290 -4.56 0.91 -18.25
CA ILE A 290 -4.13 1.59 -17.02
C ILE A 290 -5.12 2.69 -16.59
N GLU A 291 -5.87 3.25 -17.54
CA GLU A 291 -6.96 4.19 -17.26
C GLU A 291 -8.23 3.45 -16.81
N ASP A 292 -8.54 2.33 -17.46
CA ASP A 292 -9.56 1.36 -17.03
C ASP A 292 -8.94 0.00 -16.70
N TRP A 293 -8.62 -0.18 -15.44
CA TRP A 293 -7.91 -1.36 -14.92
C TRP A 293 -8.82 -2.56 -14.63
N ASN A 294 -10.07 -2.56 -15.11
CA ASN A 294 -11.00 -3.70 -15.01
C ASN A 294 -10.36 -5.03 -15.45
N TRP A 295 -9.47 -4.99 -16.43
CA TRP A 295 -8.74 -6.17 -16.89
C TRP A 295 -7.90 -6.83 -15.79
N ILE A 296 -7.08 -6.06 -15.05
CA ILE A 296 -6.23 -6.63 -13.99
C ILE A 296 -7.07 -7.03 -12.79
N TYR A 297 -8.09 -6.24 -12.44
CA TYR A 297 -9.07 -6.62 -11.41
C TYR A 297 -9.73 -7.97 -11.73
N GLY A 298 -10.13 -8.18 -12.99
CA GLY A 298 -10.67 -9.46 -13.46
C GLY A 298 -9.66 -10.62 -13.38
N ARG A 299 -8.35 -10.37 -13.49
CA ARG A 299 -7.32 -11.39 -13.23
C ARG A 299 -7.30 -11.81 -11.77
N PHE A 300 -7.38 -10.85 -10.85
CA PHE A 300 -7.47 -11.13 -9.41
C PHE A 300 -8.74 -11.91 -9.07
N CYS A 301 -9.89 -11.55 -9.66
CA CYS A 301 -11.14 -12.30 -9.47
C CYS A 301 -10.98 -13.77 -9.89
N ARG A 302 -10.49 -14.03 -11.11
CA ARG A 302 -10.26 -15.39 -11.61
C ARG A 302 -9.28 -16.18 -10.75
N ALA A 303 -8.21 -15.54 -10.27
CA ALA A 303 -7.25 -16.22 -9.40
C ALA A 303 -7.86 -16.58 -8.03
N ALA A 304 -8.82 -15.79 -7.53
CA ALA A 304 -9.51 -16.04 -6.27
C ALA A 304 -10.65 -17.06 -6.39
N GLU A 305 -11.12 -17.41 -7.59
CA GLU A 305 -12.19 -18.41 -7.81
C GLU A 305 -11.79 -19.82 -7.38
N ASP A 306 -10.51 -20.18 -7.50
CA ASP A 306 -9.99 -21.49 -7.10
C ASP A 306 -8.93 -21.36 -5.97
N PRO A 307 -9.36 -21.38 -4.70
CA PRO A 307 -8.46 -21.31 -3.55
C PRO A 307 -7.40 -22.41 -3.51
N ALA A 308 -7.62 -23.55 -4.17
CA ALA A 308 -6.68 -24.67 -4.13
C ALA A 308 -5.35 -24.34 -4.82
N GLN A 309 -5.34 -23.42 -5.77
CA GLN A 309 -4.12 -22.99 -6.48
C GLN A 309 -3.34 -21.90 -5.74
N LEU A 310 -3.87 -21.38 -4.63
CA LEU A 310 -3.27 -20.32 -3.81
C LEU A 310 -3.28 -20.68 -2.31
N ASN A 311 -3.21 -21.97 -1.99
CA ASN A 311 -3.29 -22.45 -0.61
C ASN A 311 -1.96 -22.41 0.16
N ASP A 312 -0.88 -21.92 -0.46
CA ASP A 312 0.43 -21.82 0.18
C ASP A 312 0.34 -20.93 1.44
N PRO A 313 0.81 -21.42 2.61
CA PRO A 313 0.88 -20.61 3.81
C PRO A 313 1.94 -19.51 3.67
N PRO A 314 1.88 -18.43 4.48
CA PRO A 314 2.98 -17.48 4.55
C PRO A 314 4.27 -18.22 4.93
N PHE A 315 5.37 -17.84 4.29
CA PHE A 315 6.69 -18.32 4.69
C PHE A 315 6.98 -17.88 6.13
N ASP A 316 7.51 -18.77 6.97
CA ASP A 316 7.87 -18.44 8.35
C ASP A 316 9.13 -17.55 8.40
N HIS A 317 8.92 -16.24 8.54
CA HIS A 317 9.99 -15.25 8.65
C HIS A 317 10.63 -15.15 10.03
N ALA A 318 10.08 -15.77 11.08
CA ALA A 318 10.70 -15.77 12.41
C ALA A 318 12.08 -16.47 12.40
N ALA A 319 12.28 -17.40 11.45
CA ALA A 319 13.57 -18.04 11.22
C ALA A 319 14.58 -17.16 10.46
N GLN A 320 14.21 -15.98 9.94
CA GLN A 320 14.99 -15.27 8.91
C GLN A 320 15.20 -13.76 9.13
N THR A 321 14.75 -13.17 10.24
CA THR A 321 14.94 -11.73 10.53
C THR A 321 16.42 -11.32 10.51
N MET A 322 16.88 -10.78 9.39
CA MET A 322 18.11 -10.00 9.33
C MET A 322 17.77 -8.60 9.84
N GLY A 323 18.38 -8.19 10.95
CA GLY A 323 18.46 -6.77 11.31
C GLY A 323 19.26 -6.08 10.22
N VAL A 324 18.59 -5.46 9.25
CA VAL A 324 19.26 -4.62 8.26
C VAL A 324 19.71 -3.36 8.99
N VAL A 325 20.98 -3.33 9.38
CA VAL A 325 21.62 -2.11 9.88
C VAL A 325 21.87 -1.21 8.68
N THR A 326 21.01 -0.22 8.51
CA THR A 326 21.30 0.91 7.63
C THR A 326 22.33 1.77 8.34
N ILE A 327 23.60 1.70 7.93
CA ILE A 327 24.61 2.65 8.41
C ILE A 327 24.36 3.98 7.69
N GLY A 328 23.51 4.80 8.31
CA GLY A 328 23.34 6.22 8.04
C GLY A 328 22.98 6.91 9.35
N HIS A 329 23.90 7.69 9.91
CA HIS A 329 23.70 8.43 11.16
C HIS A 329 22.81 9.65 10.95
N GLY A 330 21.87 9.86 11.88
CA GLY A 330 21.14 11.13 12.04
C GLY A 330 19.78 10.91 12.68
N ARG A 331 19.63 11.28 13.96
CA ARG A 331 18.38 11.19 14.74
C ARG A 331 17.22 11.90 14.02
N GLY A 332 16.17 11.16 13.71
CA GLY A 332 14.83 11.67 13.38
C GLY A 332 13.80 10.72 13.99
N GLY A 333 12.94 11.24 14.87
CA GLY A 333 12.08 10.47 15.76
C GLY A 333 11.11 9.55 15.03
N SER A 334 11.33 8.23 15.14
CA SER A 334 10.35 7.22 14.75
C SER A 334 9.25 7.14 15.82
N ARG A 335 8.00 7.48 15.45
CA ARG A 335 6.80 7.17 16.25
C ARG A 335 6.63 5.65 16.29
N LYS A 336 7.08 5.02 17.37
CA LYS A 336 6.74 3.63 17.69
C LYS A 336 5.27 3.54 18.12
N ARG A 337 4.45 2.80 17.36
CA ARG A 337 3.21 2.20 17.86
C ARG A 337 3.60 1.09 18.85
N THR A 338 3.24 1.26 20.12
CA THR A 338 3.36 0.22 21.15
C THR A 338 2.07 -0.57 21.21
N GLY A 339 2.14 -1.85 20.87
CA GLY A 339 1.02 -2.79 21.01
C GLY A 339 1.56 -4.20 20.99
N ASP A 340 2.16 -4.63 22.11
CA ASP A 340 2.25 -6.04 22.47
C ASP A 340 2.56 -6.15 23.97
N HIS A 341 1.54 -6.43 24.77
CA HIS A 341 1.70 -6.96 26.11
C HIS A 341 1.11 -8.37 26.13
N SER A 342 1.96 -9.35 25.83
CA SER A 342 1.78 -10.72 26.24
C SER A 342 1.97 -10.80 27.77
N ALA A 343 0.87 -11.02 28.49
CA ALA A 343 0.89 -11.28 29.91
C ALA A 343 1.49 -12.67 30.17
N SER A 344 2.76 -12.72 30.58
CA SER A 344 3.36 -13.91 31.19
C SER A 344 3.11 -13.88 32.70
N ALA A 345 2.28 -14.80 33.16
CA ALA A 345 2.05 -15.03 34.58
C ALA A 345 3.32 -15.66 35.21
N SER A 346 3.98 -14.94 36.12
CA SER A 346 4.95 -15.53 37.04
C SER A 346 4.38 -15.50 38.46
N LYS A 347 4.18 -16.70 39.02
CA LYS A 347 3.80 -16.93 40.40
C LYS A 347 4.92 -16.44 41.33
N SER A 348 4.59 -15.56 42.26
CA SER A 348 5.45 -15.23 43.41
C SER A 348 4.63 -15.35 44.68
N SER A 349 4.87 -16.44 45.40
CA SER A 349 4.37 -16.73 46.73
C SER A 349 5.02 -15.83 47.77
N LYS A 350 4.22 -15.04 48.50
CA LYS A 350 4.62 -14.50 49.81
C LYS A 350 3.55 -14.79 50.86
N LYS A 351 3.94 -15.60 51.85
CA LYS A 351 3.23 -15.91 53.09
C LYS A 351 2.96 -14.64 53.92
N PRO A 352 1.86 -14.58 54.69
CA PRO A 352 1.63 -13.52 55.66
C PRO A 352 2.45 -13.76 56.94
N ARG A 353 3.05 -12.70 57.49
CA ARG A 353 3.62 -12.69 58.83
C ARG A 353 2.53 -12.23 59.81
N ASN A 354 2.18 -13.15 60.70
CA ASN A 354 1.36 -12.94 61.89
C ASN A 354 2.11 -12.05 62.88
N SER A 355 1.42 -11.09 63.48
CA SER A 355 1.87 -10.37 64.68
C SER A 355 0.69 -10.24 65.64
N GLY A 356 0.50 -11.25 66.49
CA GLY A 356 0.17 -11.03 67.91
C GLY A 356 1.48 -11.25 68.67
N GLY A 357 1.90 -10.47 69.65
CA GLY A 357 1.19 -9.69 70.65
C GLY A 357 1.83 -10.10 71.97
N HIS A 358 2.18 -9.15 72.85
CA HIS A 358 2.24 -9.37 74.29
C HIS A 358 2.26 -8.03 75.02
N SER A 359 1.35 -7.97 75.99
CA SER A 359 1.40 -7.39 77.33
C SER A 359 2.50 -6.38 77.65
#